data_AF-A0A7J4G429-F1
#
_entry.id   AF-A0A7J4G429-F1
#
_cell.length_a   1.000
_cell.length_b   1.000
_cell.length_c   1.000
_cell.angle_alpha   90.00
_cell.angle_beta   90.00
_cell.angle_gamma   90.00
#
_symmetry.space_group_name_H-M   'P 1'
#
loop_
_entity.id
_entity.type
_entity.pdbx_description
1 polymer ?
#
loop_
_entity_poly.entity_id
_entity_poly.type
_entity_poly.pdbx_seq_one_letter_code
_entity_poly.pdbx_strand_id
1 'polypeptide(L)'
;MVKLLLDIEKEDLKEELKRFIIKVDYPLRFENIIISTSYKTDFLSGEARKNIEIIINPENKFLENKILFRGYLARFFFLLINEREGLNREIKNKLEIPKLVEFVQNFFADYKAIKYGFRKEMYQFFLERITKKLYSTESISKEEYLEFYSFYLILKKIGGEEIKSILDSIKIEGVEFLIKEIEKLNYPFLLGSDDLKKEWMEIFNF
;
A
#
# COMPACT_ATOMS: atom_id res chain seq x y z
N MET A 1 -6.12 26.55 -3.88
CA MET A 1 -6.92 25.36 -4.24
C MET A 1 -6.05 24.49 -5.13
N VAL A 2 -5.90 23.20 -4.82
CA VAL A 2 -5.11 22.26 -5.64
C VAL A 2 -5.79 22.11 -6.99
N LYS A 3 -5.03 22.19 -8.09
CA LYS A 3 -5.57 21.97 -9.44
C LYS A 3 -5.38 20.50 -9.83
N LEU A 4 -6.44 19.89 -10.36
CA LEU A 4 -6.38 18.55 -10.94
C LEU A 4 -6.26 18.67 -12.46
N LEU A 5 -5.20 18.11 -13.02
CA LEU A 5 -4.91 18.07 -14.45
C LEU A 5 -4.94 16.61 -14.90
N LEU A 6 -5.82 16.29 -15.85
CA LEU A 6 -6.01 14.92 -16.34
C LEU A 6 -5.74 14.88 -17.84
N ASP A 7 -4.64 14.23 -18.22
CA ASP A 7 -4.24 13.95 -19.59
C ASP A 7 -4.47 12.46 -19.91
N ILE A 8 -5.75 12.11 -20.05
CA ILE A 8 -6.23 10.72 -20.14
C ILE A 8 -7.23 10.64 -21.27
N GLU A 9 -6.91 9.86 -22.30
CA GLU A 9 -7.76 9.67 -23.48
C GLU A 9 -9.03 8.86 -23.16
N LYS A 10 -8.90 7.85 -22.29
CA LYS A 10 -10.00 6.94 -21.92
C LYS A 10 -10.93 7.59 -20.90
N GLU A 11 -12.12 8.00 -21.35
CA GLU A 11 -13.06 8.79 -20.51
C GLU A 11 -13.55 8.03 -19.26
N ASP A 12 -13.80 6.72 -19.35
CA ASP A 12 -14.20 5.91 -18.17
C ASP A 12 -13.13 5.91 -17.07
N LEU A 13 -11.85 5.84 -17.46
CA LEU A 13 -10.72 5.87 -16.53
C LEU A 13 -10.59 7.26 -15.92
N LYS A 14 -10.75 8.30 -16.73
CA LYS A 14 -10.72 9.70 -16.29
C LYS A 14 -11.81 10.00 -15.25
N GLU A 15 -13.04 9.53 -15.48
CA GLU A 15 -14.14 9.67 -14.53
C GLU A 15 -13.90 8.90 -13.22
N GLU A 16 -13.36 7.68 -13.33
CA GLU A 16 -12.97 6.90 -12.15
C GLU A 16 -11.90 7.64 -11.32
N LEU A 17 -10.91 8.25 -11.96
CA LEU A 17 -9.86 9.01 -11.29
C LEU A 17 -10.37 10.31 -10.67
N LYS A 18 -11.29 11.03 -11.32
CA LYS A 18 -11.97 12.19 -10.70
C LYS A 18 -12.67 11.77 -9.41
N ARG A 19 -13.46 10.68 -9.46
CA ARG A 19 -14.17 10.15 -8.29
C ARG A 19 -13.21 9.70 -7.19
N PHE A 20 -12.07 9.11 -7.57
CA PHE A 20 -11.02 8.72 -6.63
C PHE A 20 -10.43 9.95 -5.92
N ILE A 21 -10.00 10.97 -6.67
CA ILE A 21 -9.33 12.16 -6.09
C ILE A 21 -10.27 12.95 -5.17
N ILE A 22 -11.57 13.03 -5.48
CA ILE A 22 -12.56 13.72 -4.64
C ILE A 22 -12.72 13.05 -3.26
N LYS A 23 -12.41 11.75 -3.13
CA LYS A 23 -12.50 11.03 -1.85
C LYS A 23 -11.31 11.29 -0.92
N VAL A 24 -10.22 11.85 -1.42
CA VAL A 24 -9.00 12.07 -0.62
C VAL A 24 -9.30 13.11 0.47
N ASP A 25 -9.48 12.65 1.70
CA ASP A 25 -9.65 13.50 2.89
C ASP A 25 -8.29 13.82 3.51
N TYR A 26 -7.38 14.38 2.71
CA TYR A 26 -6.05 14.77 3.16
C TYR A 26 -5.78 16.23 2.80
N PRO A 27 -5.19 17.05 3.70
CA PRO A 27 -4.75 18.39 3.36
C PRO A 27 -3.58 18.31 2.37
N LEU A 28 -3.91 18.28 1.08
CA LEU A 28 -2.96 18.19 -0.02
C LEU A 28 -2.06 19.43 -0.05
N ARG A 29 -0.75 19.22 0.05
CA ARG A 29 0.29 20.27 0.05
C ARG A 29 0.92 20.47 -1.33
N PHE A 30 0.17 20.21 -2.38
CA PHE A 30 0.65 20.23 -3.77
C PHE A 30 0.01 21.37 -4.55
N GLU A 31 0.74 21.92 -5.51
CA GLU A 31 0.20 22.95 -6.41
C GLU A 31 -0.77 22.30 -7.40
N ASN A 32 -0.34 21.20 -8.02
CA ASN A 32 -1.13 20.44 -8.97
C ASN A 32 -1.05 18.93 -8.68
N ILE A 33 -2.13 18.23 -8.99
CA ILE A 33 -2.15 16.77 -9.20
C ILE A 33 -2.28 16.58 -10.70
N ILE A 34 -1.28 15.97 -11.32
CA ILE A 34 -1.22 15.68 -12.75
C ILE A 34 -1.33 14.17 -12.91
N ILE A 35 -2.34 13.71 -13.63
CA ILE A 35 -2.48 12.30 -13.97
C ILE A 35 -2.50 12.16 -15.49
N SER A 36 -1.56 11.39 -16.02
CA SER A 36 -1.39 11.16 -17.46
C SER A 36 -1.38 9.67 -17.81
N THR A 37 -1.63 9.35 -19.07
CA THR A 37 -1.51 7.98 -19.58
C THR A 37 -0.19 7.73 -20.33
N SER A 38 0.42 6.56 -20.13
CA SER A 38 1.60 6.11 -20.88
C SER A 38 1.67 4.59 -20.98
N TYR A 39 1.88 4.09 -22.20
CA TYR A 39 2.05 2.65 -22.47
C TYR A 39 3.46 2.13 -22.15
N LYS A 40 4.41 3.02 -21.82
CA LYS A 40 5.82 2.68 -21.57
C LYS A 40 6.16 2.42 -20.10
N THR A 41 5.20 2.59 -19.20
CA THR A 41 5.38 2.37 -17.76
C THR A 41 4.68 1.08 -17.33
N ASP A 42 5.20 0.47 -16.27
CA ASP A 42 4.41 -0.43 -15.45
C ASP A 42 3.24 0.33 -14.83
N PHE A 43 2.13 -0.37 -14.60
CA PHE A 43 0.80 0.10 -14.20
C PHE A 43 0.70 1.55 -13.66
N LEU A 44 1.46 1.86 -12.61
CA LEU A 44 1.55 3.15 -11.95
C LEU A 44 3.03 3.56 -11.78
N SER A 45 3.39 4.76 -12.24
CA SER A 45 4.64 5.45 -11.89
C SER A 45 4.40 6.92 -11.59
N GLY A 46 5.39 7.62 -11.02
CA GLY A 46 5.19 9.01 -10.62
C GLY A 46 6.26 9.59 -9.70
N GLU A 47 6.14 10.89 -9.45
CA GLU A 47 6.97 11.64 -8.50
C GLU A 47 6.15 12.70 -7.73
N ALA A 48 6.70 13.15 -6.60
CA ALA A 48 6.04 14.10 -5.72
C ALA A 48 7.00 15.24 -5.34
N ARG A 49 6.99 16.31 -6.15
CA ARG A 49 7.76 17.54 -5.94
C ARG A 49 6.81 18.69 -5.54
N LYS A 50 6.81 19.79 -6.29
CA LYS A 50 5.78 20.83 -6.16
C LYS A 50 4.40 20.33 -6.62
N ASN A 51 4.40 19.42 -7.60
CA ASN A 51 3.24 18.69 -8.09
C ASN A 51 3.31 17.22 -7.66
N ILE A 52 2.16 16.56 -7.56
CA ILE A 52 2.09 15.10 -7.68
C ILE A 52 1.89 14.78 -9.15
N GLU A 53 2.75 13.94 -9.70
CA GLU A 53 2.60 13.40 -11.05
C GLU A 53 2.38 11.90 -10.95
N ILE A 54 1.31 11.41 -11.58
CA ILE A 54 0.95 9.99 -11.67
C ILE A 54 0.81 9.63 -13.14
N ILE A 55 1.47 8.56 -13.54
CA ILE A 55 1.43 8.02 -14.88
C ILE A 55 0.78 6.65 -14.81
N ILE A 56 -0.26 6.45 -15.62
CA ILE A 56 -1.06 5.23 -15.63
C ILE A 56 -0.90 4.54 -16.99
N ASN A 57 -0.66 3.24 -16.98
CA ASN A 57 -0.75 2.43 -18.19
C ASN A 57 -2.21 1.95 -18.41
N PRO A 58 -2.94 2.48 -19.41
CA PRO A 58 -4.36 2.18 -19.62
C PRO A 58 -4.64 0.74 -20.10
N GLU A 59 -3.61 0.01 -20.55
CA GLU A 59 -3.70 -1.39 -20.99
C GLU A 59 -3.32 -2.39 -19.90
N ASN A 60 -2.97 -1.91 -18.70
CA ASN A 60 -2.58 -2.81 -17.64
C ASN A 60 -3.77 -3.69 -17.18
N LYS A 61 -3.56 -5.01 -17.14
CA LYS A 61 -4.56 -5.99 -16.69
C LYS A 61 -5.12 -5.70 -15.29
N PHE A 62 -4.38 -5.03 -14.41
CA PHE A 62 -4.89 -4.62 -13.10
C PHE A 62 -6.06 -3.63 -13.17
N LEU A 63 -6.24 -2.90 -14.29
CA LEU A 63 -7.40 -2.04 -14.52
C LEU A 63 -8.70 -2.82 -14.75
N GLU A 64 -8.61 -4.08 -15.19
CA GLU A 64 -9.79 -4.93 -15.40
C GLU A 64 -10.48 -5.24 -14.06
N ASN A 65 -9.70 -5.37 -12.99
CA ASN A 65 -10.20 -5.53 -11.63
C ASN A 65 -10.24 -4.18 -10.90
N LYS A 66 -11.42 -3.54 -10.92
CA LYS A 66 -11.63 -2.22 -10.30
C LYS A 66 -11.29 -2.18 -8.81
N ILE A 67 -11.46 -3.27 -8.07
CA ILE A 67 -11.14 -3.35 -6.64
C ILE A 67 -9.63 -3.25 -6.47
N LEU A 68 -8.87 -4.07 -7.21
CA LEU A 68 -7.41 -4.05 -7.18
C LEU A 68 -6.86 -2.69 -7.61
N PHE A 69 -7.36 -2.14 -8.72
CA PHE A 69 -6.93 -0.82 -9.19
C PHE A 69 -7.11 0.26 -8.13
N ARG A 70 -8.29 0.37 -7.51
CA ARG A 70 -8.57 1.40 -6.50
C ARG A 70 -7.64 1.30 -5.31
N GLY A 71 -7.39 0.07 -4.82
CA GLY A 71 -6.49 -0.15 -3.70
C GLY A 71 -5.03 0.18 -4.03
N TYR A 72 -4.54 -0.29 -5.19
CA TYR A 72 -3.19 0.07 -5.64
C TYR A 72 -3.02 1.56 -5.85
N LEU A 73 -4.02 2.22 -6.44
CA LEU A 73 -4.00 3.67 -6.63
C LEU A 73 -4.01 4.43 -5.30
N ALA A 74 -4.82 4.00 -4.32
CA ALA A 74 -4.84 4.56 -2.97
C ALA A 74 -3.47 4.45 -2.28
N ARG A 75 -2.89 3.25 -2.26
CA ARG A 75 -1.53 3.03 -1.73
C ARG A 75 -0.52 3.92 -2.44
N PHE A 76 -0.50 3.88 -3.77
CA PHE A 76 0.47 4.62 -4.58
C PHE A 76 0.38 6.13 -4.36
N PHE A 77 -0.83 6.67 -4.30
CA PHE A 77 -1.07 8.08 -4.01
C PHE A 77 -0.44 8.50 -2.67
N PHE A 78 -0.64 7.71 -1.61
CA PHE A 78 -0.06 8.02 -0.31
C PHE A 78 1.43 7.69 -0.21
N LEU A 79 1.97 6.77 -1.02
CA LEU A 79 3.42 6.59 -1.18
C LEU A 79 4.07 7.86 -1.72
N LEU A 80 3.47 8.48 -2.75
CA LEU A 80 3.95 9.75 -3.30
C LEU A 80 3.87 10.89 -2.27
N ILE A 81 2.78 10.96 -1.50
CA ILE A 81 2.66 11.91 -0.39
C ILE A 81 3.76 11.69 0.65
N ASN A 82 3.99 10.45 1.07
CA ASN A 82 5.01 10.11 2.05
C ASN A 82 6.43 10.44 1.56
N GLU A 83 6.70 10.30 0.26
CA GLU A 83 7.97 10.72 -0.34
C GLU A 83 8.14 12.23 -0.22
N ARG A 84 7.10 13.01 -0.55
CA ARG A 84 7.15 14.47 -0.47
C ARG A 84 7.39 14.98 0.95
N GLU A 85 6.80 14.32 1.93
CA GLU A 85 6.89 14.65 3.35
C GLU A 85 8.21 14.19 3.98
N GLY A 86 9.04 13.47 3.22
CA GLY A 86 10.33 12.96 3.69
C GLY A 86 10.23 11.67 4.50
N LEU A 87 9.02 11.15 4.75
CA LEU A 87 8.82 9.92 5.52
C LEU A 87 9.45 8.71 4.83
N ASN A 88 9.24 8.53 3.52
CA ASN A 88 9.84 7.40 2.79
C ASN A 88 11.38 7.47 2.82
N ARG A 89 11.95 8.67 2.74
CA ARG A 89 13.39 8.89 2.83
C ARG A 89 13.91 8.59 4.24
N GLU A 90 13.19 9.01 5.27
CA GLU A 90 13.52 8.69 6.66
C GLU A 90 13.53 7.17 6.90
N ILE A 91 12.52 6.47 6.38
CA ILE A 91 12.44 5.00 6.44
C ILE A 91 13.65 4.37 5.73
N LYS A 92 13.94 4.78 4.49
CA LYS A 92 15.12 4.29 3.73
C LYS A 92 16.45 4.51 4.46
N ASN A 93 16.58 5.64 5.17
CA ASN A 93 17.82 5.95 5.89
C ASN A 93 17.98 5.13 7.19
N LYS A 94 16.86 4.71 7.81
CA LYS A 94 16.87 3.95 9.05
C LYS A 94 16.95 2.43 8.81
N LEU A 95 16.47 1.97 7.67
CA LEU A 95 16.33 0.56 7.35
C LEU A 95 17.24 0.18 6.18
N GLU A 96 18.11 -0.80 6.42
CA GLU A 96 19.11 -1.23 5.44
C GLU A 96 18.59 -2.33 4.50
N ILE A 97 17.53 -3.04 4.90
CA ILE A 97 16.97 -4.17 4.15
C ILE A 97 15.91 -3.66 3.16
N PRO A 98 16.11 -3.77 1.83
CA PRO A 98 15.20 -3.19 0.83
C PRO A 98 13.74 -3.68 0.93
N LYS A 99 13.53 -4.98 1.14
CA LYS A 99 12.18 -5.53 1.30
C LYS A 99 11.45 -5.00 2.53
N LEU A 100 12.20 -4.75 3.60
CA LEU A 100 11.66 -4.19 4.83
C LEU A 100 11.31 -2.70 4.67
N VAL A 101 12.15 -1.95 3.94
CA VAL A 101 11.84 -0.57 3.52
C VAL A 101 10.50 -0.54 2.80
N GLU A 102 10.33 -1.40 1.79
CA GLU A 102 9.09 -1.46 1.02
C GLU A 102 7.88 -1.82 1.89
N PHE A 103 8.02 -2.84 2.74
CA PHE A 103 6.98 -3.26 3.68
C PHE A 103 6.51 -2.11 4.58
N VAL A 104 7.45 -1.39 5.21
CA VAL A 104 7.13 -0.28 6.12
C VAL A 104 6.53 0.91 5.36
N GLN A 105 7.05 1.23 4.17
CA GLN A 105 6.50 2.30 3.34
C GLN A 105 5.05 2.01 2.92
N ASN A 106 4.78 0.77 2.48
CA ASN A 106 3.45 0.31 2.13
C ASN A 106 2.50 0.38 3.33
N PHE A 107 2.95 -0.05 4.51
CA PHE A 107 2.16 0.06 5.74
C PHE A 107 1.71 1.51 6.00
N PHE A 108 2.63 2.47 5.97
CA PHE A 108 2.29 3.87 6.23
C PHE A 108 1.37 4.46 5.17
N ALA A 109 1.60 4.11 3.91
CA ALA A 109 0.74 4.53 2.82
C ALA A 109 -0.68 3.98 2.99
N ASP A 110 -0.82 2.69 3.30
CA ASP A 110 -2.11 2.03 3.51
C ASP A 110 -2.84 2.57 4.75
N TYR A 111 -2.10 2.81 5.84
CA TYR A 111 -2.62 3.43 7.05
C TYR A 111 -3.20 4.82 6.75
N LYS A 112 -2.44 5.66 6.02
CA LYS A 112 -2.92 6.98 5.61
C LYS A 112 -4.10 6.87 4.65
N ALA A 113 -4.06 5.95 3.69
CA ALA A 113 -5.18 5.73 2.76
C ALA A 113 -6.47 5.41 3.52
N ILE A 114 -6.43 4.49 4.48
CA ILE A 114 -7.58 4.15 5.32
C ILE A 114 -8.05 5.34 6.15
N LYS A 115 -7.11 6.06 6.77
CA LYS A 115 -7.41 7.21 7.62
C LYS A 115 -8.04 8.38 6.86
N TYR A 116 -7.62 8.58 5.61
CA TYR A 116 -7.91 9.78 4.82
C TYR A 116 -8.77 9.49 3.58
N GLY A 117 -9.77 8.62 3.72
CA GLY A 117 -10.91 8.55 2.80
C GLY A 117 -11.08 7.25 2.00
N PHE A 118 -10.15 6.29 2.10
CA PHE A 118 -10.19 5.05 1.31
C PHE A 118 -10.44 3.78 2.13
N ARG A 119 -11.04 3.90 3.32
CA ARG A 119 -11.27 2.77 4.22
C ARG A 119 -11.96 1.57 3.53
N LYS A 120 -13.03 1.81 2.76
CA LYS A 120 -13.80 0.74 2.10
C LYS A 120 -13.01 0.12 0.95
N GLU A 121 -12.38 0.96 0.14
CA GLU A 121 -11.57 0.55 -1.01
C GLU A 121 -10.38 -0.29 -0.57
N MET A 122 -9.67 0.14 0.49
CA MET A 122 -8.56 -0.60 1.05
C MET A 122 -9.01 -1.92 1.67
N TYR A 123 -10.14 -1.95 2.40
CA TYR A 123 -10.72 -3.20 2.92
C TYR A 123 -10.99 -4.22 1.80
N GLN A 124 -11.70 -3.79 0.75
CA GLN A 124 -12.01 -4.65 -0.39
C GLN A 124 -10.76 -5.08 -1.15
N PHE A 125 -9.80 -4.18 -1.32
CA PHE A 125 -8.51 -4.46 -1.93
C PHE A 125 -7.75 -5.57 -1.21
N PHE A 126 -7.68 -5.51 0.12
CA PHE A 126 -6.97 -6.53 0.90
C PHE A 126 -7.66 -7.88 0.86
N LEU A 127 -8.99 -7.92 1.00
CA LEU A 127 -9.76 -9.15 0.82
C LEU A 127 -9.51 -9.75 -0.56
N GLU A 128 -9.65 -8.95 -1.62
CA GLU A 128 -9.42 -9.42 -2.99
C GLU A 128 -8.01 -9.99 -3.18
N ARG A 129 -6.97 -9.33 -2.62
CA ARG A 129 -5.59 -9.82 -2.69
C ARG A 129 -5.40 -11.15 -1.98
N ILE A 130 -5.91 -11.28 -0.75
CA ILE A 130 -5.76 -12.51 0.05
C ILE A 130 -6.54 -13.65 -0.61
N THR A 131 -7.79 -13.39 -0.97
CA THR A 131 -8.70 -14.35 -1.59
C THR A 131 -8.15 -14.85 -2.92
N LYS A 132 -7.66 -13.96 -3.79
CA LYS A 132 -7.05 -14.34 -5.06
C LYS A 132 -5.83 -15.24 -4.87
N LYS A 133 -4.99 -14.95 -3.87
CA LYS A 133 -3.84 -15.79 -3.54
C LYS A 133 -4.26 -17.19 -3.09
N LEU A 134 -5.20 -17.29 -2.16
CA LEU A 134 -5.71 -18.58 -1.66
C LEU A 134 -6.33 -19.43 -2.77
N TYR A 135 -7.12 -18.84 -3.67
CA TYR A 135 -7.76 -19.59 -4.75
C TYR A 135 -6.84 -19.90 -5.93
N SER A 136 -5.71 -19.19 -6.07
CA SER A 136 -4.74 -19.45 -7.14
C SER A 136 -3.88 -20.71 -6.94
N THR A 137 -4.05 -21.44 -5.81
CA THR A 137 -3.19 -22.57 -5.38
C THR A 137 -1.71 -22.21 -5.18
N GLU A 138 -1.34 -20.94 -5.29
CA GLU A 138 -0.01 -20.45 -4.97
C GLU A 138 0.22 -20.47 -3.45
N SER A 139 1.41 -20.89 -3.03
CA SER A 139 1.82 -20.77 -1.63
C SER A 139 1.99 -19.30 -1.26
N ILE A 140 1.40 -18.89 -0.14
CA ILE A 140 1.63 -17.56 0.44
C ILE A 140 3.04 -17.56 1.06
N SER A 141 3.87 -16.63 0.63
CA SER A 141 5.19 -16.41 1.22
C SER A 141 5.09 -15.81 2.62
N LYS A 142 6.13 -15.94 3.44
CA LYS A 142 6.22 -15.28 4.76
C LYS A 142 6.03 -13.76 4.65
N GLU A 143 6.58 -13.19 3.58
CA GLU A 143 6.54 -11.75 3.27
C GLU A 143 5.10 -11.30 3.01
N GLU A 144 4.38 -12.00 2.14
CA GLU A 144 2.96 -11.74 1.86
C GLU A 144 2.10 -11.94 3.11
N TYR A 145 2.39 -12.96 3.91
CA TYR A 145 1.66 -13.20 5.15
C TYR A 145 1.83 -12.06 6.15
N LEU A 146 3.06 -11.59 6.36
CA LEU A 146 3.34 -10.44 7.22
C LEU A 146 2.66 -9.18 6.67
N GLU A 147 2.66 -9.00 5.34
CA GLU A 147 1.94 -7.90 4.68
C GLU A 147 0.44 -7.97 5.01
N PHE A 148 -0.21 -9.12 4.80
CA PHE A 148 -1.63 -9.30 5.12
C PHE A 148 -1.94 -9.13 6.61
N TYR A 149 -1.06 -9.63 7.49
CA TYR A 149 -1.21 -9.48 8.93
C TYR A 149 -1.12 -8.02 9.36
N SER A 150 -0.20 -7.25 8.76
CA SER A 150 -0.10 -5.81 9.00
C SER A 150 -1.39 -5.07 8.62
N PHE A 151 -2.08 -5.51 7.56
CA PHE A 151 -3.38 -4.94 7.16
C PHE A 151 -4.49 -5.25 8.15
N TYR A 152 -4.53 -6.49 8.64
CA TYR A 152 -5.43 -6.85 9.73
C TYR A 152 -5.24 -5.87 10.90
N LEU A 153 -4.01 -5.56 11.30
CA LEU A 153 -3.76 -4.65 12.41
C LEU A 153 -4.24 -3.22 12.15
N ILE A 154 -4.08 -2.69 10.93
CA ILE A 154 -4.64 -1.38 10.55
C ILE A 154 -6.18 -1.41 10.67
N LEU A 155 -6.81 -2.51 10.25
CA LEU A 155 -8.26 -2.67 10.18
C LEU A 155 -8.90 -3.20 11.48
N LYS A 156 -8.11 -3.64 12.46
CA LYS A 156 -8.59 -4.28 13.70
C LYS A 156 -9.59 -3.41 14.46
N LYS A 157 -9.38 -2.09 14.47
CA LYS A 157 -10.28 -1.14 15.15
C LYS A 157 -11.60 -0.90 14.45
N ILE A 158 -11.77 -1.42 13.22
CA ILE A 158 -12.85 -1.04 12.32
C ILE A 158 -13.63 -2.23 11.73
N GLY A 159 -13.47 -3.43 12.31
CA GLY A 159 -14.25 -4.63 11.98
C GLY A 159 -13.55 -5.61 11.04
N GLY A 160 -12.22 -5.59 10.94
CA GLY A 160 -11.44 -6.48 10.06
C GLY A 160 -11.32 -7.95 10.52
N GLU A 161 -12.28 -8.49 11.27
CA GLU A 161 -12.23 -9.85 11.83
C GLU A 161 -12.27 -10.95 10.75
N GLU A 162 -12.90 -10.68 9.60
CA GLU A 162 -12.92 -11.60 8.46
C GLU A 162 -11.50 -11.86 7.92
N ILE A 163 -10.68 -10.81 7.78
CA ILE A 163 -9.28 -10.93 7.34
C ILE A 163 -8.49 -11.77 8.33
N LYS A 164 -8.72 -11.58 9.64
CA LYS A 164 -8.07 -12.39 10.67
C LYS A 164 -8.43 -13.86 10.53
N SER A 165 -9.72 -14.17 10.41
CA SER A 165 -10.18 -15.56 10.26
C SER A 165 -9.57 -16.23 9.04
N ILE A 166 -9.38 -15.49 7.94
CA ILE A 166 -8.68 -16.01 6.76
C ILE A 166 -7.20 -16.26 7.07
N LEU A 167 -6.53 -15.32 7.74
CA LEU A 167 -5.11 -15.46 8.11
C LEU A 167 -4.87 -16.63 9.07
N ASP A 168 -5.74 -16.82 10.06
CA ASP A 168 -5.66 -17.92 11.02
C ASP A 168 -5.82 -19.31 10.35
N SER A 169 -6.41 -19.36 9.15
CA SER A 169 -6.49 -20.59 8.36
C SER A 169 -5.21 -20.92 7.58
N ILE A 170 -4.30 -19.95 7.43
CA ILE A 170 -3.02 -20.09 6.73
C ILE A 170 -1.95 -20.52 7.75
N LYS A 171 -1.34 -21.68 7.54
CA LYS A 171 -0.22 -22.14 8.37
C LYS A 171 1.11 -21.70 7.75
N ILE A 172 1.76 -20.72 8.36
CA ILE A 172 3.13 -20.28 8.01
C ILE A 172 3.98 -20.30 9.28
N GLU A 173 5.02 -21.11 9.26
CA GLU A 173 5.96 -21.27 10.38
C GLU A 173 7.12 -20.27 10.27
N GLY A 174 7.68 -19.89 11.42
CA GLY A 174 8.85 -19.02 11.49
C GLY A 174 8.55 -17.57 11.13
N VAL A 175 7.39 -17.07 11.59
CA VAL A 175 6.94 -15.66 11.55
C VAL A 175 6.37 -15.20 12.90
N GLU A 176 6.24 -16.11 13.87
CA GLU A 176 5.54 -15.92 15.15
C GLU A 176 6.18 -14.82 16.00
N PHE A 177 7.51 -14.76 16.01
CA PHE A 177 8.24 -13.70 16.70
C PHE A 177 7.96 -12.33 16.08
N LEU A 178 8.04 -12.20 14.75
CA LEU A 178 7.75 -10.94 14.07
C LEU A 178 6.31 -10.49 14.26
N ILE A 179 5.33 -11.40 14.20
CA ILE A 179 3.93 -11.08 14.49
C ILE A 179 3.81 -10.47 15.89
N LYS A 180 4.40 -11.12 16.90
CA LYS A 180 4.35 -10.65 18.29
C LYS A 180 4.99 -9.27 18.44
N GLU A 181 6.11 -9.01 17.77
CA GLU A 181 6.76 -7.70 17.82
C GLU A 181 5.96 -6.62 17.10
N ILE A 182 5.38 -6.93 15.94
CA ILE A 182 4.48 -6.04 15.19
C ILE A 182 3.24 -5.68 16.04
N GLU A 183 2.68 -6.62 16.80
CA GLU A 183 1.52 -6.37 17.68
C GLU A 183 1.86 -5.50 18.90
N LYS A 184 3.04 -5.71 19.51
CA LYS A 184 3.49 -4.96 20.71
C LYS A 184 3.82 -3.51 20.41
N LEU A 185 4.46 -3.26 19.29
CA LEU A 185 4.86 -1.93 18.88
C LEU A 185 3.58 -1.22 18.42
N ASN A 186 3.14 -0.20 19.17
CA ASN A 186 2.11 0.75 18.73
C ASN A 186 2.63 1.49 17.47
N TYR A 187 2.59 0.81 16.34
CA TYR A 187 3.22 1.09 15.04
C TYR A 187 3.24 2.60 14.70
N PRO A 188 4.40 3.25 14.88
CA PRO A 188 5.24 3.59 13.73
C PRO A 188 6.77 3.44 13.93
N PHE A 189 7.24 2.93 15.08
CA PHE A 189 8.67 2.79 15.40
C PHE A 189 9.13 1.33 15.44
N LEU A 190 8.74 0.52 14.45
CA LEU A 190 9.49 -0.69 14.17
C LEU A 190 10.89 -0.25 13.73
N LEU A 191 11.92 -0.85 14.33
CA LEU A 191 13.29 -0.98 13.80
C LEU A 191 14.35 -0.05 14.40
N GLY A 192 14.47 -0.12 15.72
CA GLY A 192 15.71 0.25 16.41
C GLY A 192 16.51 -0.95 16.96
N SER A 193 15.92 -2.14 17.10
CA SER A 193 16.60 -3.29 17.72
C SER A 193 17.26 -4.21 16.71
N ASP A 194 18.49 -4.64 17.02
CA ASP A 194 19.28 -5.54 16.18
C ASP A 194 18.66 -6.95 16.06
N ASP A 195 17.98 -7.42 17.10
CA ASP A 195 17.26 -8.70 17.10
C ASP A 195 16.15 -8.72 16.04
N LEU A 196 15.41 -7.62 15.93
CA LEU A 196 14.32 -7.51 14.95
C LEU A 196 14.89 -7.46 13.52
N LYS A 197 16.02 -6.75 13.32
CA LYS A 197 16.71 -6.74 12.02
C LYS A 197 17.17 -8.14 11.60
N LYS A 198 17.72 -8.92 12.54
CA LYS A 198 18.18 -10.29 12.28
C LYS A 198 17.04 -11.20 11.81
N GLU A 199 15.91 -11.16 12.50
CA GLU A 199 14.72 -11.94 12.15
C GLU A 199 14.14 -11.53 10.79
N TRP A 200 14.16 -10.24 10.45
CA TRP A 200 13.80 -9.78 9.12
C TRP A 200 14.76 -10.33 8.04
N MET A 201 16.07 -10.35 8.27
CA MET A 201 17.03 -10.92 7.31
C MET A 201 16.77 -12.41 7.08
N GLU A 202 16.51 -13.17 8.14
CA GLU A 202 16.20 -14.62 8.05
C GLU A 202 14.91 -14.89 7.27
N ILE A 203 13.90 -14.02 7.37
CA ILE A 203 12.64 -14.17 6.63
C ILE A 203 12.75 -13.73 5.17
N PHE A 204 13.59 -12.73 4.89
CA PHE A 204 13.79 -12.18 3.55
C PHE A 204 14.93 -12.85 2.76
N ASN A 205 15.56 -13.91 3.31
CA ASN A 205 16.72 -14.62 2.75
C ASN A 205 17.88 -13.67 2.38
N PHE A 206 18.23 -12.75 3.30
CA PHE A 206 19.42 -11.90 3.21
C PHE A 206 20.55 -12.41 4.09
#